data_AF-A0A6I9P4I3-F1
#
_entry.id   AF-A0A6I9P4I3-F1
#
_cell.length_a   1.000
_cell.length_b   1.000
_cell.length_c   1.000
_cell.angle_alpha   90.00
_cell.angle_beta   90.00
_cell.angle_gamma   90.00
#
_symmetry.space_group_name_H-M   'P 1'
#
loop_
_entity.id
_entity.type
_entity.pdbx_description
1 polymer ?
#
loop_
_entity_poly.entity_id
_entity_poly.type
_entity_poly.pdbx_seq_one_letter_code
_entity_poly.pdbx_strand_id
1 'polypeptide(L)'
;MMKRIIWLISGLNRRMMKLLFALALIAYIASVWGTYTNMRSIQENGEMKIEQRIDEAVAPLREKIRDLEQSFSQKYPPVKFLSEKDRKRILITGGAGFVGSHLTDKLMMDGHEVTVVDNFFTGRKRNVEHWIGHENFELINHDVVEPLYIEGELENNWGRGYIVY
;
A
#
# COMPACT_ATOMS: atom_id res chain seq x y z
N MET A 1 57.01 -65.04 -3.18
CA MET A 1 56.75 -63.64 -2.78
C MET A 1 55.62 -63.51 -1.76
N MET A 2 54.49 -64.22 -1.97
CA MET A 2 53.31 -64.19 -1.08
C MET A 2 53.56 -64.61 0.38
N LYS A 3 54.48 -65.58 0.63
CA LYS A 3 54.81 -66.05 1.98
C LYS A 3 55.51 -65.01 2.87
N ARG A 4 56.23 -64.02 2.29
CA ARG A 4 56.89 -62.94 3.07
C ARG A 4 55.89 -61.91 3.59
N ILE A 5 54.81 -61.67 2.83
CA ILE A 5 53.73 -60.73 3.20
C ILE A 5 52.92 -61.32 4.36
N ILE A 6 52.64 -62.62 4.31
CA ILE A 6 51.91 -63.32 5.38
C ILE A 6 52.68 -63.30 6.71
N TRP A 7 54.02 -63.41 6.66
CA TRP A 7 54.86 -63.33 7.86
C TRP A 7 54.90 -61.90 8.46
N LEU A 8 54.91 -60.86 7.62
CA LEU A 8 54.82 -59.45 8.07
C LEU A 8 53.49 -59.14 8.78
N ILE A 9 52.41 -59.81 8.38
CA ILE A 9 51.08 -59.65 9.00
C ILE A 9 50.97 -60.45 10.32
N SER A 10 51.70 -61.56 10.46
CA SER A 10 51.64 -62.41 11.67
C SER A 10 52.20 -61.79 12.95
N GLY A 11 52.89 -60.65 12.86
CA GLY A 11 53.39 -59.88 14.01
C GLY A 11 52.45 -58.77 14.52
N LEU A 12 51.28 -58.59 13.90
CA LEU A 12 50.34 -57.54 14.29
C LEU A 12 49.57 -57.93 15.55
N ASN A 13 49.95 -57.35 16.69
CA ASN A 13 49.23 -57.48 17.95
C ASN A 13 47.75 -57.08 17.79
N ARG A 14 46.81 -57.82 18.41
CA ARG A 14 45.36 -57.53 18.36
C ARG A 14 45.01 -56.09 18.75
N ARG A 15 45.79 -55.47 19.65
CA ARG A 15 45.66 -54.05 20.04
C ARG A 15 45.97 -53.10 18.88
N MET A 16 46.99 -53.41 18.08
CA MET A 16 47.39 -52.60 16.94
C MET A 16 46.37 -52.68 15.80
N MET A 17 45.78 -53.86 15.54
CA MET A 17 44.65 -53.97 14.61
C MET A 17 43.46 -53.10 15.04
N LYS A 18 43.08 -53.11 16.33
CA LYS A 18 41.98 -52.26 16.82
C LYS A 18 42.27 -50.76 16.63
N LEU A 19 43.52 -50.34 16.84
CA LEU A 19 43.95 -48.95 16.61
C LEU A 19 43.86 -48.56 15.13
N LEU A 20 44.28 -49.43 14.22
CA LEU A 20 44.19 -49.19 12.77
C LEU A 20 42.73 -49.10 12.30
N PHE A 21 41.85 -49.99 12.79
CA PHE A 21 40.42 -49.91 12.50
C PHE A 21 39.77 -48.64 13.08
N ALA A 22 40.16 -48.22 14.30
CA ALA A 22 39.65 -46.99 14.89
C ALA A 22 40.10 -45.75 14.10
N LEU A 23 41.36 -45.69 13.67
CA LEU A 23 41.88 -44.61 12.82
C LEU A 23 41.17 -44.57 11.46
N ALA A 24 40.98 -45.73 10.82
CA ALA A 24 40.25 -45.82 9.56
C ALA A 24 38.78 -45.37 9.72
N LEU A 25 38.13 -45.73 10.83
CA LEU A 25 36.76 -45.31 11.13
C LEU A 25 36.67 -43.80 11.36
N ILE A 26 37.61 -43.21 12.10
CA ILE A 26 37.67 -41.75 12.32
C ILE A 26 37.89 -41.01 11.00
N ALA A 27 38.82 -41.49 10.16
CA ALA A 27 39.06 -40.91 8.84
C ALA A 27 37.82 -41.01 7.93
N TYR A 28 37.11 -42.14 7.96
CA TYR A 28 35.86 -42.32 7.22
C TYR A 28 34.76 -41.36 7.70
N ILE A 29 34.55 -41.25 9.01
CA ILE A 29 33.58 -40.33 9.60
C ILE A 29 33.91 -38.88 9.25
N ALA A 30 35.19 -38.48 9.32
CA ALA A 30 35.62 -37.12 8.94
C ALA A 30 35.37 -36.84 7.45
N SER A 31 35.60 -37.82 6.57
CA SER A 31 35.32 -37.70 5.13
C SER A 31 33.82 -37.55 4.84
N VAL A 32 32.97 -38.36 5.48
CA VAL A 32 31.51 -38.29 5.36
C VAL A 32 30.97 -36.98 5.95
N TRP A 33 31.57 -36.51 7.06
CA TRP A 33 31.20 -35.22 7.65
C TRP A 33 31.55 -34.05 6.72
N GLY A 34 32.75 -34.05 6.13
CA GLY A 34 33.18 -33.01 5.19
C GLY A 34 32.31 -32.92 3.94
N THR A 35 31.82 -34.05 3.41
CA THR A 35 30.89 -34.04 2.27
C THR A 35 29.50 -33.57 2.69
N TYR A 36 29.03 -33.92 3.89
CA TYR A 36 27.77 -33.45 4.45
C TYR A 36 27.77 -31.94 4.69
N THR A 37 28.81 -31.38 5.30
CA THR A 37 28.93 -29.93 5.53
C THR A 37 29.03 -29.15 4.22
N ASN A 38 29.76 -29.68 3.24
CA ASN A 38 29.88 -29.06 1.91
C ASN A 38 28.55 -29.07 1.14
N MET A 39 27.75 -30.14 1.26
CA MET A 39 26.43 -30.21 0.63
C MET A 39 25.46 -29.20 1.25
N ARG A 40 25.50 -29.02 2.57
CA ARG A 40 24.69 -28.05 3.29
C ARG A 40 25.07 -26.60 2.94
N SER A 41 26.36 -26.29 2.84
CA SER A 41 26.81 -24.95 2.45
C SER A 41 26.47 -24.61 0.99
N ILE A 42 26.45 -25.60 0.08
CA ILE A 42 25.99 -25.40 -1.30
C ILE A 42 24.49 -25.08 -1.36
N GLN A 43 23.67 -25.74 -0.54
CA GLN A 43 22.24 -25.45 -0.44
C GLN A 43 21.98 -24.05 0.15
N GLU A 44 22.58 -23.73 1.30
CA GLU A 44 22.42 -22.42 1.97
C GLU A 44 22.92 -21.25 1.09
N ASN A 45 24.03 -21.43 0.37
CA ASN A 45 24.52 -20.43 -0.59
C ASN A 45 23.61 -20.29 -1.82
N GLY A 46 22.99 -21.40 -2.27
CA GLY A 46 22.02 -21.38 -3.36
C GLY A 46 20.76 -20.60 -3.00
N GLU A 47 20.23 -20.83 -1.79
CA GLU A 47 19.05 -20.13 -1.26
C GLU A 47 19.32 -18.65 -1.06
N MET A 48 20.43 -18.27 -0.41
CA MET A 48 20.82 -16.86 -0.24
C MET A 48 20.95 -16.13 -1.58
N LYS A 49 21.49 -16.80 -2.61
CA LYS A 49 21.65 -16.20 -3.94
C LYS A 49 20.32 -15.98 -4.65
N ILE A 50 19.32 -16.82 -4.38
CA ILE A 50 17.97 -16.66 -4.90
C ILE A 50 17.27 -15.50 -4.18
N GLU A 51 17.33 -15.45 -2.85
CA GLU A 51 16.73 -14.37 -2.05
C GLU A 51 17.31 -13.00 -2.45
N GLN A 52 18.64 -12.89 -2.56
CA GLN A 52 19.30 -11.66 -3.00
C GLN A 52 18.79 -11.20 -4.37
N ARG A 53 18.64 -12.12 -5.34
CA ARG A 53 18.12 -11.77 -6.68
C ARG A 53 16.66 -11.37 -6.68
N ILE A 54 15.84 -11.98 -5.82
CA ILE A 54 14.43 -11.62 -5.67
C ILE A 54 14.33 -10.21 -5.08
N ASP A 55 15.08 -9.92 -4.03
CA ASP A 55 15.08 -8.60 -3.40
C ASP A 55 15.58 -7.50 -4.35
N GLU A 56 16.62 -7.79 -5.13
CA GLU A 56 17.16 -6.85 -6.14
C GLU A 56 16.13 -6.58 -7.25
N ALA A 57 15.37 -7.60 -7.68
CA ALA A 57 14.33 -7.45 -8.68
C ALA A 57 13.06 -6.76 -8.14
N VAL A 58 12.74 -6.95 -6.86
CA VAL A 58 11.54 -6.41 -6.20
C VAL A 58 11.76 -4.99 -5.68
N ALA A 59 12.99 -4.60 -5.34
CA ALA A 59 13.33 -3.25 -4.90
C ALA A 59 12.80 -2.12 -5.81
N PRO A 60 13.01 -2.12 -7.14
CA PRO A 60 12.49 -1.07 -8.03
C PRO A 60 10.97 -1.10 -8.16
N LEU A 61 10.33 -2.26 -7.95
CA LEU A 61 8.86 -2.36 -7.96
C LEU A 61 8.26 -1.76 -6.69
N ARG A 62 8.89 -1.98 -5.52
CA ARG A 62 8.47 -1.34 -4.26
C ARG A 62 8.57 0.18 -4.33
N GLU A 63 9.65 0.69 -4.93
CA GLU A 63 9.82 2.13 -5.13
C GLU A 63 8.75 2.69 -6.07
N LYS A 64 8.51 2.05 -7.22
CA LYS A 64 7.43 2.43 -8.13
C LYS A 64 6.06 2.42 -7.48
N ILE A 65 5.75 1.41 -6.65
CA ILE A 65 4.47 1.34 -5.92
C ILE A 65 4.36 2.52 -4.95
N ARG A 66 5.41 2.83 -4.19
CA ARG A 66 5.42 3.98 -3.26
C ARG A 66 5.21 5.31 -3.98
N ASP A 67 5.90 5.52 -5.10
CA ASP A 67 5.78 6.75 -5.88
C ASP A 67 4.40 6.84 -6.53
N LEU A 68 3.86 5.70 -6.96
CA LEU A 68 2.51 5.61 -7.50
C LEU A 68 1.46 5.92 -6.42
N GLU A 69 1.60 5.37 -5.21
CA GLU A 69 0.73 5.68 -4.06
C GLU A 69 0.77 7.17 -3.69
N GLN A 70 1.94 7.82 -3.75
CA GLN A 70 2.04 9.28 -3.57
C GLN A 70 1.38 10.06 -4.70
N SER A 71 1.43 9.55 -5.94
CA SER A 71 0.78 10.18 -7.09
C SER A 71 -0.74 10.00 -7.10
N PHE A 72 -1.26 8.95 -6.45
CA PHE A 72 -2.68 8.75 -6.13
C PHE A 72 -3.12 9.51 -4.87
N SER A 73 -2.47 10.64 -4.58
CA SER A 73 -2.91 11.58 -3.55
C SER A 73 -4.43 11.79 -3.66
N GLN A 74 -5.13 11.53 -2.55
CA GLN A 74 -6.57 11.64 -2.48
C GLN A 74 -6.96 13.08 -2.88
N LYS A 75 -7.49 13.22 -4.11
CA LYS A 75 -7.69 14.51 -4.78
C LYS A 75 -8.61 15.46 -4.00
N TYR A 76 -9.46 14.88 -3.15
CA TYR A 76 -10.46 15.56 -2.35
C TYR A 76 -10.34 15.10 -0.89
N PRO A 77 -10.72 15.93 0.09
CA PRO A 77 -10.85 15.48 1.47
C PRO A 77 -11.80 14.26 1.58
N PRO A 78 -11.66 13.42 2.62
CA PRO A 78 -12.51 12.24 2.78
C PRO A 78 -13.98 12.64 2.99
N VAL A 79 -14.85 11.98 2.22
CA VAL A 79 -16.30 12.21 2.23
C VAL A 79 -17.02 10.92 2.63
N LYS A 80 -18.05 11.03 3.48
CA LYS A 80 -18.91 9.88 3.81
C LYS A 80 -19.73 9.46 2.60
N PHE A 81 -19.83 8.16 2.38
CA PHE A 81 -20.74 7.62 1.38
C PHE A 81 -22.17 7.61 1.94
N LEU A 82 -23.10 8.27 1.26
CA LEU A 82 -24.53 8.22 1.57
C LEU A 82 -25.30 7.52 0.45
N SER A 83 -26.34 6.78 0.83
CA SER A 83 -27.28 6.23 -0.16
C SER A 83 -28.03 7.36 -0.86
N GLU A 84 -28.53 7.08 -2.07
CA GLU A 84 -29.36 8.03 -2.83
C GLU A 84 -30.54 8.58 -2.03
N LYS A 85 -31.06 7.83 -1.06
CA LYS A 85 -32.19 8.21 -0.19
C LYS A 85 -31.78 9.14 0.96
N ASP A 86 -30.55 9.02 1.45
CA ASP A 86 -30.04 9.80 2.57
C ASP A 86 -29.27 11.05 2.11
N ARG A 87 -28.78 11.05 0.86
CA ARG A 87 -28.13 12.20 0.24
C ARG A 87 -29.13 13.33 -0.02
N LYS A 88 -28.75 14.55 0.36
CA LYS A 88 -29.51 15.78 0.14
C LYS A 88 -28.79 16.64 -0.90
N ARG A 89 -29.57 17.44 -1.64
CA ARG A 89 -29.07 18.46 -2.56
C ARG A 89 -29.19 19.82 -1.89
N ILE A 90 -28.09 20.52 -1.70
CA ILE A 90 -28.06 21.69 -0.83
C ILE A 90 -27.48 22.87 -1.61
N LEU A 91 -28.25 23.97 -1.67
CA LEU A 91 -27.80 25.24 -2.22
C LEU A 91 -27.34 26.15 -1.07
N ILE A 92 -26.12 26.67 -1.16
CA ILE A 92 -25.54 27.58 -0.16
C ILE A 92 -25.25 28.91 -0.83
N THR A 93 -25.86 29.99 -0.36
CA THR A 93 -25.48 31.35 -0.75
C THR A 93 -24.32 31.86 0.12
N GLY A 94 -23.34 32.53 -0.47
CA GLY A 94 -22.17 33.02 0.28
C GLY A 94 -21.24 31.90 0.76
N GLY A 95 -21.28 30.72 0.11
CA GLY A 95 -20.53 29.52 0.52
C GLY A 95 -19.01 29.65 0.41
N ALA A 96 -18.47 30.67 -0.24
CA ALA A 96 -17.04 30.97 -0.25
C ALA A 96 -16.64 32.02 0.82
N GLY A 97 -17.59 32.50 1.62
CA GLY A 97 -17.38 33.36 2.79
C GLY A 97 -16.83 32.60 4.01
N PHE A 98 -16.65 33.30 5.14
CA PHE A 98 -16.09 32.70 6.37
C PHE A 98 -16.97 31.57 6.94
N VAL A 99 -18.26 31.84 7.17
CA VAL A 99 -19.18 30.82 7.73
C VAL A 99 -19.59 29.82 6.65
N GLY A 100 -19.91 30.30 5.46
CA GLY A 100 -20.38 29.49 4.34
C GLY A 100 -19.37 28.41 3.92
N SER A 101 -18.06 28.69 3.96
CA SER A 101 -17.06 27.69 3.56
C SER A 101 -16.94 26.54 4.55
N HIS A 102 -17.04 26.82 5.85
CA HIS A 102 -17.04 25.78 6.88
C HIS A 102 -18.31 24.94 6.82
N LEU A 103 -19.46 25.56 6.52
CA LEU A 103 -20.70 24.83 6.28
C LEU A 103 -20.58 23.93 5.03
N THR A 104 -20.01 24.46 3.95
CA THR A 104 -19.73 23.72 2.71
C THR A 104 -18.86 22.51 3.01
N ASP A 105 -17.74 22.68 3.71
CA ASP A 105 -16.86 21.59 4.11
C ASP A 105 -17.59 20.52 4.91
N LYS A 106 -18.39 20.94 5.89
CA LYS A 106 -19.13 20.01 6.75
C LYS A 106 -20.11 19.17 5.96
N LEU A 107 -20.88 19.79 5.07
CA LEU A 107 -21.90 19.11 4.26
C LEU A 107 -21.27 18.20 3.20
N MET A 108 -20.17 18.64 2.59
CA MET A 108 -19.37 17.82 1.68
C MET A 108 -18.82 16.59 2.39
N MET A 109 -18.16 16.76 3.54
CA MET A 109 -17.63 15.64 4.33
C MET A 109 -18.73 14.69 4.81
N ASP A 110 -19.95 15.18 5.05
CA ASP A 110 -21.09 14.35 5.41
C ASP A 110 -21.70 13.58 4.23
N GLY A 111 -21.26 13.82 2.98
CA GLY A 111 -21.67 13.05 1.81
C GLY A 111 -22.82 13.65 1.00
N HIS A 112 -23.13 14.93 1.22
CA HIS A 112 -24.20 15.62 0.50
C HIS A 112 -23.74 16.22 -0.82
N GLU A 113 -24.71 16.49 -1.70
CA GLU A 113 -24.48 17.27 -2.93
C GLU A 113 -24.64 18.74 -2.60
N VAL A 114 -23.61 19.54 -2.86
CA VAL A 114 -23.54 20.94 -2.45
C VAL A 114 -23.26 21.83 -3.66
N THR A 115 -24.18 22.74 -3.93
CA THR A 115 -24.02 23.84 -4.89
C THR A 115 -23.80 25.14 -4.13
N VAL A 116 -22.66 25.78 -4.33
CA VAL A 116 -22.34 27.08 -3.74
C VAL A 116 -22.61 28.19 -4.75
N VAL A 117 -23.37 29.20 -4.34
CA VAL A 117 -23.58 30.45 -5.07
C VAL A 117 -22.88 31.58 -4.34
N ASP A 118 -21.90 32.22 -4.97
CA ASP A 118 -21.14 33.31 -4.35
C ASP A 118 -20.64 34.29 -5.41
N ASN A 119 -20.75 35.60 -5.14
CA ASN A 119 -20.22 36.67 -5.99
C ASN A 119 -18.78 37.08 -5.62
N PHE A 120 -18.20 36.44 -4.60
CA PHE A 120 -16.89 36.70 -4.02
C PHE A 120 -16.70 38.14 -3.51
N PHE A 121 -17.78 38.80 -3.08
CA PHE A 121 -17.70 40.19 -2.58
C PHE A 121 -16.76 40.31 -1.37
N THR A 122 -16.92 39.43 -0.38
CA THR A 122 -15.98 39.25 0.74
C THR A 122 -15.38 37.84 0.83
N GLY A 123 -15.97 36.89 0.10
CA GLY A 123 -15.51 35.50 0.04
C GLY A 123 -14.23 35.35 -0.79
N ARG A 124 -13.60 34.18 -0.69
CA ARG A 124 -12.43 33.84 -1.52
C ARG A 124 -12.62 32.45 -2.10
N LYS A 125 -12.40 32.30 -3.41
CA LYS A 125 -12.48 31.01 -4.11
C LYS A 125 -11.64 29.91 -3.44
N ARG A 126 -10.47 30.27 -2.89
CA ARG A 126 -9.59 29.35 -2.15
C ARG A 126 -10.25 28.63 -0.97
N ASN A 127 -11.34 29.19 -0.42
CA ASN A 127 -12.04 28.62 0.72
C ASN A 127 -12.84 27.36 0.34
N VAL A 128 -13.08 27.13 -0.95
CA VAL A 128 -13.83 25.98 -1.48
C VAL A 128 -13.10 25.28 -2.64
N GLU A 129 -11.87 25.69 -2.94
CA GLU A 129 -11.16 25.25 -4.15
C GLU A 129 -10.79 23.76 -4.12
N HIS A 130 -10.58 23.20 -2.93
CA HIS A 130 -10.29 21.79 -2.71
C HIS A 130 -11.46 20.87 -3.04
N TRP A 131 -12.67 21.39 -3.25
CA TRP A 131 -13.82 20.61 -3.73
C TRP A 131 -14.04 20.72 -5.24
N ILE A 132 -13.34 21.61 -5.94
CA ILE A 132 -13.59 21.86 -7.37
C ILE A 132 -13.30 20.59 -8.19
N GLY A 133 -14.32 20.17 -8.94
CA GLY A 133 -14.30 18.95 -9.76
C GLY A 133 -14.69 17.67 -9.01
N HIS A 134 -15.02 17.75 -7.72
CA HIS A 134 -15.67 16.65 -7.01
C HIS A 134 -17.10 16.48 -7.58
N GLU A 135 -17.56 15.24 -7.77
CA GLU A 135 -18.87 14.95 -8.40
C GLU A 135 -20.06 15.59 -7.66
N ASN A 136 -19.97 15.67 -6.34
CA ASN A 136 -21.01 16.23 -5.48
C ASN A 136 -20.86 17.75 -5.21
N PHE A 137 -19.93 18.44 -5.87
CA PHE A 137 -19.69 19.87 -5.63
C PHE A 137 -19.81 20.72 -6.89
N GLU A 138 -20.58 21.79 -6.79
CA GLU A 138 -20.72 22.79 -7.83
C GLU A 138 -20.52 24.21 -7.27
N LEU A 139 -19.87 25.07 -8.06
CA LEU A 139 -19.64 26.47 -7.70
C LEU A 139 -20.17 27.37 -8.82
N ILE A 140 -21.19 28.14 -8.49
CA ILE A 140 -21.83 29.12 -9.35
C ILE A 140 -21.34 30.51 -8.92
N ASN A 141 -20.59 31.17 -9.79
CA ASN A 141 -20.26 32.58 -9.59
C ASN A 141 -21.45 33.43 -10.00
N HIS A 142 -22.22 33.91 -9.02
CA HIS A 142 -23.44 34.66 -9.28
C HIS A 142 -23.78 35.58 -8.10
N ASP A 143 -24.32 36.75 -8.41
CA ASP A 143 -24.82 37.68 -7.41
C ASP A 143 -26.27 37.33 -7.04
N VAL A 144 -26.51 37.04 -5.76
CA VAL A 144 -27.83 36.67 -5.24
C VAL A 144 -28.89 37.76 -5.40
N VAL A 145 -28.49 39.00 -5.69
CA VAL A 145 -29.41 40.09 -6.03
C VAL A 145 -30.05 39.87 -7.41
N GLU A 146 -29.36 39.20 -8.32
CA GLU A 146 -29.88 38.86 -9.65
C GLU A 146 -30.63 37.51 -9.62
N PRO A 147 -31.73 37.36 -10.38
CA PRO A 147 -32.44 36.09 -10.48
C PRO A 147 -31.53 34.97 -11.00
N LEU A 148 -31.37 33.91 -10.21
CA LEU A 148 -30.63 32.72 -10.59
C LEU A 148 -31.60 31.65 -11.11
N TYR A 149 -31.46 31.26 -12.37
CA TYR A 149 -32.22 30.17 -12.97
C TYR A 149 -31.40 28.88 -12.84
N ILE A 150 -31.73 28.07 -11.84
CA ILE A 150 -31.16 26.73 -11.68
C ILE A 150 -32.15 25.73 -12.27
N GLU A 151 -31.66 24.90 -13.18
CA GLU A 151 -32.47 23.88 -13.81
C GLU A 151 -32.80 22.77 -12.79
N GLY A 152 -34.08 22.65 -12.44
CA GLY A 152 -34.58 21.63 -11.53
C GLY A 152 -36.11 21.65 -11.49
N GLU A 153 -36.74 20.50 -11.67
CA GLU A 153 -38.20 20.36 -11.66
C GLU A 153 -38.78 20.75 -10.29
N LEU A 154 -39.22 22.00 -10.16
CA LEU A 154 -39.73 22.60 -8.91
C LEU A 154 -40.87 21.81 -8.25
N GLU A 155 -41.50 20.86 -8.94
CA GLU A 155 -42.75 20.23 -8.47
C GLU A 155 -42.64 18.73 -8.14
N ASN A 156 -41.68 17.96 -8.69
CA ASN A 156 -41.73 16.48 -8.59
C ASN A 156 -40.49 15.80 -7.99
N ASN A 157 -39.32 16.48 -7.92
CA ASN A 157 -38.07 15.86 -7.44
C ASN A 157 -37.36 16.63 -6.30
N TRP A 158 -37.84 17.82 -5.91
CA TRP A 158 -37.25 18.63 -4.84
C TRP A 158 -37.69 18.28 -3.41
N GLY A 159 -38.35 17.13 -3.18
CA GLY A 159 -38.77 16.70 -1.84
C GLY A 159 -37.64 16.56 -0.79
N ARG A 160 -36.37 16.77 -1.16
CA ARG A 160 -35.18 16.67 -0.29
C ARG A 160 -34.13 17.76 -0.50
N GLY A 161 -34.40 18.78 -1.32
CA GLY A 161 -33.43 19.86 -1.52
C GLY A 161 -33.62 20.98 -0.49
N TYR A 162 -32.52 21.49 0.05
CA TYR A 162 -32.53 22.53 1.07
C TYR A 162 -31.76 23.74 0.58
N ILE A 163 -32.33 24.93 0.73
CA ILE A 163 -31.61 26.19 0.54
C ILE A 163 -31.17 26.66 1.93
N VAL A 164 -29.88 26.88 2.09
CA VAL A 164 -29.32 27.45 3.31
C VAL A 164 -28.81 28.85 2.99
N TYR A 165 -29.41 29.84 3.66
CA TYR A 165 -29.03 31.25 3.61
C TYR A 165 -27.89 31.55 4.59
#